data_AF-A0A949DBK0-F1
#
_entry.id   AF-A0A949DBK0-F1
#
_cell.length_a   1.000
_cell.length_b   1.000
_cell.length_c   1.000
_cell.angle_alpha   90.00
_cell.angle_beta   90.00
_cell.angle_gamma   90.00
#
_symmetry.space_group_name_H-M   'P 1'
#
loop_
_entity.id
_entity.type
_entity.pdbx_description
1 polymer ?
#
loop_
_entity_poly.entity_id
_entity_poly.type
_entity_poly.pdbx_seq_one_letter_code
_entity_poly.pdbx_strand_id
1 'polypeptide(L)'
;MRRQNSSRGVAAIRHALVCALAMGTAGAAAAAPDRPVTAAMADKGTGCLVRDAEGNYALDPECTWHNVARRGADGALLGYTYQDNGTLPEGAPAPVKAMSFRDEIAACNTGSKETVTPSGAYASNCHFKAE
;
A
#
# COMPACT_ATOMS: atom_id res chain seq x y z
N MET A 1 50.12 18.94 -12.17
CA MET A 1 49.94 20.24 -12.85
C MET A 1 49.25 19.97 -14.20
N ARG A 2 47.94 20.29 -14.36
CA ARG A 2 47.37 21.38 -15.23
C ARG A 2 47.91 21.35 -16.68
N ARG A 3 47.15 21.31 -17.79
CA ARG A 3 45.79 21.79 -18.19
C ARG A 3 45.33 20.93 -19.41
N GLN A 4 44.10 20.47 -19.58
CA GLN A 4 42.85 21.11 -20.03
C GLN A 4 42.89 22.06 -21.27
N ASN A 5 41.98 21.74 -22.20
CA ASN A 5 41.19 22.57 -23.13
C ASN A 5 41.64 22.83 -24.59
N SER A 6 40.88 22.26 -25.54
CA SER A 6 39.94 22.93 -26.48
C SER A 6 39.79 22.06 -27.74
N SER A 7 38.68 21.36 -28.02
CA SER A 7 37.30 21.76 -28.33
C SER A 7 37.11 22.46 -29.70
N ARG A 8 36.07 21.99 -30.42
CA ARG A 8 35.39 22.54 -31.62
C ARG A 8 35.88 21.95 -32.96
N GLY A 9 35.04 21.51 -33.89
CA GLY A 9 33.67 21.94 -34.15
C GLY A 9 32.80 20.91 -34.87
N VAL A 10 31.51 21.19 -34.77
CA VAL A 10 30.32 20.42 -35.14
C VAL A 10 30.07 20.52 -36.65
N ALA A 11 29.89 19.40 -37.34
CA ALA A 11 29.37 19.36 -38.69
C ALA A 11 27.84 19.24 -38.66
N ALA A 12 27.17 20.31 -39.10
CA ALA A 12 25.74 20.36 -39.32
C ALA A 12 25.39 19.63 -40.63
N ILE A 13 24.45 18.67 -40.58
CA ILE A 13 23.77 18.16 -41.77
C ILE A 13 22.30 18.53 -41.66
N ARG A 14 21.91 19.47 -42.53
CA ARG A 14 20.53 19.83 -42.85
C ARG A 14 19.97 18.77 -43.78
N HIS A 15 18.91 18.06 -43.39
CA HIS A 15 17.92 17.51 -44.33
C HIS A 15 16.54 17.61 -43.66
N ALA A 16 15.72 18.50 -44.20
CA ALA A 16 14.30 18.59 -43.91
C ALA A 16 13.59 17.51 -44.73
N LEU A 17 12.74 16.71 -44.08
CA LEU A 17 11.62 16.06 -44.74
C LEU A 17 10.42 16.06 -43.81
N VAL A 18 9.44 16.87 -44.19
CA VAL A 18 8.09 16.94 -43.64
C VAL A 18 7.36 15.66 -44.03
N CYS A 19 6.80 14.92 -43.07
CA CYS A 19 5.79 13.90 -43.34
C CYS A 19 4.75 13.83 -42.20
N ALA A 20 3.58 14.42 -42.51
CA ALA A 20 2.23 14.12 -42.01
C ALA A 20 2.00 13.96 -40.49
N LEU A 21 1.43 15.02 -39.90
CA LEU A 21 0.44 14.87 -38.82
C LEU A 21 -0.72 14.00 -39.33
N ALA A 22 -0.74 12.73 -38.96
CA ALA A 22 -1.98 11.99 -38.84
C ALA A 22 -2.44 12.10 -37.39
N MET A 23 -3.15 13.18 -37.06
CA MET A 23 -3.97 13.22 -35.86
C MET A 23 -5.16 12.30 -36.07
N GLY A 24 -4.92 10.99 -36.03
CA GLY A 24 -5.96 10.02 -35.74
C GLY A 24 -6.33 10.22 -34.28
N THR A 25 -7.39 10.99 -34.02
CA THR A 25 -8.10 10.87 -32.75
C THR A 25 -8.71 9.47 -32.74
N ALA A 26 -7.92 8.48 -32.35
CA ALA A 26 -8.46 7.24 -31.84
C ALA A 26 -9.27 7.67 -30.61
N GLY A 27 -10.57 7.85 -30.81
CA GLY A 27 -11.52 7.95 -29.73
C GLY A 27 -11.43 6.63 -28.99
N ALA A 28 -10.55 6.57 -27.99
CA ALA A 28 -10.63 5.56 -26.97
C ALA A 28 -12.00 5.78 -26.32
N ALA A 29 -12.98 4.97 -26.74
CA ALA A 29 -14.18 4.80 -25.96
C ALA A 29 -13.68 4.36 -24.58
N ALA A 30 -13.73 5.29 -23.62
CA ALA A 30 -13.41 4.99 -22.24
C ALA A 30 -14.40 3.91 -21.83
N ALA A 31 -13.91 2.66 -21.74
CA ALA A 31 -14.70 1.57 -21.20
C ALA A 31 -15.25 2.03 -19.86
N ALA A 32 -16.55 1.87 -19.65
CA ALA A 32 -17.15 2.12 -18.35
C ALA A 32 -16.34 1.32 -17.32
N PRO A 33 -15.97 1.91 -16.17
CA PRO A 33 -15.20 1.19 -15.18
C PRO A 33 -15.94 -0.07 -14.78
N ASP A 34 -15.24 -1.21 -14.72
CA ASP A 34 -15.80 -2.53 -14.42
C ASP A 34 -16.55 -2.59 -13.08
N ARG A 35 -16.37 -1.57 -12.23
CA ARG A 35 -17.07 -1.42 -10.95
C ARG A 35 -17.56 0.01 -10.77
N PRO A 36 -18.72 0.22 -10.12
CA PRO A 36 -19.17 1.54 -9.70
C PRO A 36 -18.07 2.26 -8.91
N VAL A 37 -17.93 3.58 -9.11
CA VAL A 37 -16.93 4.42 -8.42
C VAL A 37 -17.01 4.29 -6.88
N THR A 38 -18.18 3.89 -6.36
CA THR A 38 -18.46 3.73 -4.92
C THR A 38 -18.45 2.28 -4.43
N ALA A 39 -18.04 1.33 -5.28
CA ALA A 39 -17.95 -0.07 -4.91
C ALA A 39 -16.84 -0.32 -3.89
N ALA A 40 -17.03 -1.33 -3.04
CA ALA A 40 -15.96 -1.79 -2.16
C ALA A 40 -14.84 -2.43 -3.00
N MET A 41 -13.61 -2.06 -2.69
CA MET A 41 -12.40 -2.64 -3.27
C MET A 41 -11.71 -3.47 -2.20
N ALA A 42 -11.46 -4.73 -2.52
CA ALA A 42 -10.69 -5.64 -1.67
C ALA A 42 -9.27 -5.77 -2.21
N ASP A 43 -8.30 -5.73 -1.32
CA ASP A 43 -6.90 -6.02 -1.61
C ASP A 43 -6.35 -6.99 -0.56
N LYS A 44 -5.32 -7.73 -0.93
CA LYS A 44 -4.68 -8.73 -0.07
C LYS A 44 -3.21 -8.85 -0.44
N GLY A 45 -2.41 -9.21 0.54
CA GLY A 45 -1.00 -9.43 0.31
C GLY A 45 -0.33 -10.13 1.46
N THR A 46 1.00 -10.05 1.44
CA THR A 46 1.84 -10.54 2.51
C THR A 46 2.70 -9.44 3.09
N GLY A 47 3.31 -9.70 4.25
CA GLY A 47 4.16 -8.76 4.95
C GLY A 47 3.37 -7.84 5.89
N CYS A 48 3.60 -7.98 7.20
CA CYS A 48 2.95 -7.16 8.22
C CYS A 48 3.97 -6.65 9.25
N LEU A 49 3.69 -5.48 9.81
CA LEU A 49 4.37 -5.01 11.02
C LEU A 49 3.60 -5.53 12.22
N VAL A 50 4.24 -6.34 13.06
CA VAL A 50 3.64 -6.94 14.25
C VAL A 50 4.33 -6.41 15.49
N ARG A 51 3.57 -6.16 16.56
CA ARG A 51 4.10 -5.79 17.86
C ARG A 51 4.38 -7.03 18.71
N ASP A 52 5.59 -7.14 19.24
CA ASP A 52 5.96 -8.21 20.17
C ASP A 52 5.45 -7.95 21.60
N ALA A 53 5.73 -8.86 22.53
CA ALA A 53 5.30 -8.73 23.93
C ALA A 53 5.93 -7.55 24.68
N GLU A 54 7.06 -7.02 24.18
CA GLU A 54 7.78 -5.90 24.77
C GLU A 54 7.36 -4.56 24.15
N GLY A 55 6.54 -4.60 23.10
CA GLY A 55 6.06 -3.42 22.40
C GLY A 55 6.91 -3.01 21.20
N ASN A 56 7.93 -3.80 20.83
CA ASN A 56 8.74 -3.52 19.65
C ASN A 56 8.02 -4.01 18.39
N TYR A 57 8.24 -3.31 17.28
CA TYR A 57 7.71 -3.73 15.99
C TYR A 57 8.75 -4.52 15.20
N ALA A 58 8.31 -5.64 14.62
CA ALA A 58 9.09 -6.45 13.70
C ALA A 58 8.32 -6.69 12.40
N LEU A 59 9.05 -6.90 11.30
CA LEU A 59 8.47 -7.30 10.03
C LEU A 59 8.29 -8.82 10.01
N ASP A 60 7.05 -9.28 9.85
CA ASP A 60 6.73 -10.66 9.50
C ASP A 60 6.44 -10.72 7.97
N PRO A 61 7.39 -11.20 7.15
CA PRO A 61 7.23 -11.25 5.69
C PRO A 61 6.20 -12.28 5.23
N GLU A 62 5.90 -13.29 6.06
CA GLU A 62 5.00 -14.41 5.73
C GLU A 62 3.56 -14.16 6.21
N CYS A 63 3.35 -13.11 7.01
CA CYS A 63 2.02 -12.63 7.37
C CYS A 63 1.12 -12.51 6.16
N THR A 64 -0.17 -12.83 6.30
CA THR A 64 -1.18 -12.51 5.30
C THR A 64 -2.10 -11.42 5.81
N TRP A 65 -2.35 -10.41 4.97
CA TRP A 65 -3.32 -9.36 5.27
C TRP A 65 -4.39 -9.28 4.18
N HIS A 66 -5.56 -8.78 4.56
CA HIS A 66 -6.69 -8.49 3.70
C HIS A 66 -7.36 -7.20 4.14
N ASN A 67 -7.64 -6.32 3.20
CA ASN A 67 -8.39 -5.12 3.47
C ASN A 67 -9.56 -4.94 2.49
N VAL A 68 -10.55 -4.19 2.94
CA VAL A 68 -11.71 -3.79 2.14
C VAL A 68 -11.91 -2.31 2.38
N ALA A 69 -11.78 -1.49 1.34
CA ALA A 69 -12.00 -0.06 1.39
C ALA A 69 -13.19 0.32 0.51
N ARG A 70 -14.02 1.24 1.00
CA ARG A 70 -15.08 1.87 0.22
C ARG A 70 -14.87 3.37 0.23
N ARG A 71 -14.85 3.98 -0.95
CA ARG A 71 -14.72 5.43 -1.11
C ARG A 71 -15.96 6.04 -1.76
N GLY A 72 -16.23 7.30 -1.44
CA GLY A 72 -17.23 8.12 -2.10
C GLY A 72 -16.77 8.56 -3.49
N ALA A 73 -17.67 9.17 -4.25
CA ALA A 73 -17.35 9.69 -5.57
C ALA A 73 -16.32 10.84 -5.54
N ASP A 74 -16.20 11.52 -4.40
CA ASP A 74 -15.20 12.54 -4.07
C ASP A 74 -13.87 11.96 -3.57
N GLY A 75 -13.76 10.63 -3.47
CA GLY A 75 -12.59 9.93 -2.93
C GLY A 75 -12.55 9.80 -1.41
N ALA A 76 -13.53 10.36 -0.69
CA ALA A 76 -13.60 10.28 0.77
C ALA A 76 -13.75 8.82 1.22
N LEU A 77 -13.04 8.43 2.28
CA LEU A 77 -13.17 7.08 2.83
C LEU A 77 -14.51 6.97 3.56
N LEU A 78 -15.37 6.06 3.11
CA LEU A 78 -16.69 5.80 3.72
C LEU A 78 -16.65 4.59 4.66
N GLY A 79 -15.77 3.64 4.38
CA GLY A 79 -15.57 2.47 5.21
C GLY A 79 -14.24 1.80 4.89
N TYR A 80 -13.64 1.22 5.92
CA TYR A 80 -12.41 0.46 5.81
C TYR A 80 -12.46 -0.71 6.80
N THR A 81 -11.97 -1.86 6.36
CA THR A 81 -11.70 -2.99 7.22
C THR A 81 -10.35 -3.54 6.84
N TYR A 82 -9.52 -3.81 7.83
CA TYR A 82 -8.23 -4.46 7.69
C TYR A 82 -8.17 -5.63 8.65
N GLN A 83 -7.62 -6.73 8.17
CA GLN A 83 -7.38 -7.93 8.95
C GLN A 83 -6.02 -8.50 8.56
N ASP A 84 -5.26 -8.96 9.54
CA ASP A 84 -4.07 -9.74 9.30
C ASP A 84 -3.96 -10.92 10.27
N ASN A 85 -3.08 -11.84 9.92
CA ASN A 85 -2.67 -12.92 10.78
C ASN A 85 -1.27 -13.40 10.38
N GLY A 86 -0.51 -13.84 11.38
CA GLY A 86 0.84 -14.33 11.15
C GLY A 86 1.43 -14.96 12.40
N THR A 87 2.77 -15.04 12.42
CA THR A 87 3.53 -15.51 13.58
C THR A 87 4.70 -14.57 13.81
N LEU A 88 4.98 -14.26 15.08
CA LEU A 88 6.14 -13.46 15.46
C LEU A 88 7.42 -14.03 14.82
N PRO A 89 8.31 -13.17 14.30
CA PRO A 89 9.60 -13.60 13.78
C PRO A 89 10.40 -14.40 14.81
N GLU A 90 11.25 -15.30 14.33
CA GLU A 90 12.12 -16.09 15.21
C GLU A 90 12.96 -15.17 16.12
N GLY A 91 12.96 -15.48 17.43
CA GLY A 91 13.67 -14.69 18.44
C GLY A 91 12.89 -13.50 18.99
N ALA A 92 11.74 -13.13 18.41
CA ALA A 92 10.89 -12.08 18.97
C ALA A 92 10.22 -12.56 20.29
N PRO A 93 10.17 -11.72 21.34
CA PRO A 93 9.51 -12.04 22.60
C PRO A 93 8.02 -12.34 22.43
N ALA A 94 7.61 -13.58 22.76
CA ALA A 94 6.22 -13.96 22.87
C ALA A 94 5.71 -13.76 24.32
N PRO A 95 4.44 -13.38 24.51
CA PRO A 95 3.93 -13.11 25.84
C PRO A 95 3.61 -14.42 26.60
N VAL A 96 3.72 -14.41 27.93
CA VAL A 96 3.42 -15.60 28.77
C VAL A 96 1.93 -15.97 28.74
N LYS A 97 1.06 -14.99 28.45
CA LYS A 97 -0.38 -15.15 28.24
C LYS A 97 -0.79 -14.35 27.02
N ALA A 98 -1.90 -14.70 26.38
CA ALA A 98 -2.39 -13.91 25.25
C ALA A 98 -2.56 -12.44 25.65
N MET A 99 -1.98 -11.54 24.86
CA MET A 99 -2.05 -10.10 25.05
C MET A 99 -2.85 -9.50 23.91
N SER A 100 -3.76 -8.58 24.25
CA SER A 100 -4.48 -7.78 23.25
C SER A 100 -4.11 -6.33 23.37
N PHE A 101 -3.86 -5.72 22.23
CA PHE A 101 -3.53 -4.32 22.07
C PHE A 101 -4.71 -3.61 21.42
N ARG A 102 -4.99 -2.38 21.86
CA ARG A 102 -5.95 -1.48 21.21
C ARG A 102 -5.22 -0.17 20.98
N ASP A 103 -5.01 0.18 19.71
CA ASP A 103 -4.35 1.41 19.34
C ASP A 103 -5.35 2.38 18.71
N GLU A 104 -5.25 3.65 19.04
CA GLU A 104 -6.03 4.69 18.37
C GLU A 104 -5.40 5.00 17.01
N ILE A 105 -5.57 4.09 16.07
CA ILE A 105 -5.20 4.31 14.67
C ILE A 105 -6.30 5.18 14.07
N ALA A 106 -5.96 6.38 13.60
CA ALA A 106 -6.92 7.33 13.03
C ALA A 106 -7.77 6.73 11.89
N ALA A 107 -7.20 5.79 11.15
CA ALA A 107 -7.89 5.04 10.10
C ALA A 107 -8.79 3.88 10.61
N CYS A 108 -8.94 3.73 11.93
CA CYS A 108 -9.68 2.64 12.60
C CYS A 108 -10.62 3.20 13.69
N ASN A 109 -11.39 4.25 13.38
CA ASN A 109 -12.22 4.98 14.35
C ASN A 109 -13.31 4.13 15.05
N THR A 110 -13.68 2.98 14.49
CA THR A 110 -14.66 2.06 15.10
C THR A 110 -14.01 0.90 15.85
N GLY A 111 -12.68 0.84 15.88
CA GLY A 111 -11.91 -0.07 16.70
C GLY A 111 -10.70 -0.64 15.96
N SER A 112 -9.60 -0.75 16.69
CA SER A 112 -8.48 -1.63 16.36
C SER A 112 -8.29 -2.64 17.48
N LYS A 113 -7.87 -3.85 17.13
CA LYS A 113 -7.40 -4.84 18.09
C LYS A 113 -6.34 -5.70 17.42
N GLU A 114 -5.20 -5.83 18.07
CA GLU A 114 -4.18 -6.84 17.76
C GLU A 114 -4.13 -7.83 18.93
N THR A 115 -3.93 -9.12 18.65
CA THR A 115 -3.76 -10.14 19.69
C THR A 115 -2.59 -11.03 19.37
N VAL A 116 -1.70 -11.20 20.34
CA VAL A 116 -0.53 -12.08 20.25
C VAL A 116 -0.65 -13.16 21.32
N THR A 117 -0.48 -14.43 20.94
CA THR A 117 -0.57 -15.58 21.84
C THR A 117 0.80 -16.02 22.34
N PRO A 118 0.88 -16.89 23.37
CA PRO A 118 2.16 -17.45 23.81
C PRO A 118 2.90 -18.30 22.78
N SER A 119 2.22 -18.75 21.71
CA SER A 119 2.87 -19.45 20.60
C SER A 119 3.51 -18.50 19.59
N GLY A 120 3.42 -17.18 19.82
CA GLY A 120 3.82 -16.16 18.86
C GLY A 120 2.82 -15.96 17.71
N ALA A 121 1.72 -16.72 17.66
CA ALA A 121 0.68 -16.48 16.66
C ALA A 121 -0.01 -15.15 16.96
N TYR A 122 -0.32 -14.37 15.93
CA TYR A 122 -1.04 -13.12 16.08
C TYR A 122 -2.12 -12.93 15.03
N ALA A 123 -3.06 -12.04 15.35
CA ALA A 123 -4.05 -11.55 14.41
C ALA A 123 -4.50 -10.14 14.82
N SER A 124 -4.70 -9.29 13.80
CA SER A 124 -5.18 -7.93 13.99
C SER A 124 -6.44 -7.67 13.18
N ASN A 125 -7.29 -6.80 13.71
CA ASN A 125 -8.42 -6.25 12.99
C ASN A 125 -8.53 -4.74 13.24
N CYS A 126 -8.87 -4.01 12.20
CA CYS A 126 -9.10 -2.57 12.21
C CYS A 126 -10.35 -2.26 11.41
N HIS A 127 -11.21 -1.40 11.95
CA HIS A 127 -12.42 -0.98 11.29
C HIS A 127 -12.56 0.54 11.34
N PHE A 128 -12.89 1.12 10.20
CA PHE A 128 -13.36 2.49 10.10
C PHE A 128 -14.71 2.56 9.39
N LYS A 129 -15.53 3.49 9.86
CA LYS A 129 -16.80 3.86 9.26
C LYS A 129 -16.96 5.36 9.36
N ALA A 130 -17.31 6.01 8.25
CA ALA A 130 -17.71 7.41 8.28
C ALA A 130 -19.00 7.55 9.11
N GLU A 131 -19.05 8.56 9.97
CA GLU A 131 -20.22 8.92 10.78
C GLU A 131 -21.30 9.61 9.93
#